data_AF-A0A1E7GS78-F1
#
_entry.id   AF-A0A1E7GS78-F1
#
_cell.length_a   1.000
_cell.length_b   1.000
_cell.length_c   1.000
_cell.angle_alpha   90.00
_cell.angle_beta   90.00
_cell.angle_gamma   90.00
#
_symmetry.space_group_name_H-M   'P 1'
#
loop_
_entity.id
_entity.type
_entity.pdbx_description
1 polymer ?
#
loop_
_entity_poly.entity_id
_entity_poly.type
_entity_poly.pdbx_seq_one_letter_code
_entity_poly.pdbx_strand_id
1 'polypeptide(L)'
;MKRNKTDIKTLLQDILVDAYTDEEQLWAMGQYIADQLVFPVDGFVVGEPISVLEIYYSGNIRQGLIASCRKESGDRYVIAAVDLVFRPDSGESVAMAVYRQWLGLDPFPENASPPNRDKCHKATEGDINMSKPVELSVVSVKEKACRCLVLETKRSITLRTGSLHKAVPGWIVTVDPNKQWSFSGHPYLSGKIVETHLDVSRLGLQPLGLAERGQWDPSTEYWRDEEAPLESWMQAVIAWGERVAHEMEQVLPGINPEDPFSDPILEASESGQVGDAIEARQGFMQLLEADMRCLDAYAHLGNMEFDFFPESAIQYYEAGVRIGELSLEENFIGLLPWGWIDNRPFLRCLRGYGLCLWRLNRFEEAAAVFDRLLWLNPPDNQGVRFVLHDVKICIPWKADNSD
;
A
#
# COMPACT_ATOMS: atom_id res chain seq x y z
N MET A 1 2.48 25.28 27.02
CA MET A 1 1.25 25.85 27.63
C MET A 1 1.01 25.08 28.94
N LYS A 2 0.70 25.72 30.08
CA LYS A 2 0.51 24.99 31.35
C LYS A 2 -0.70 24.05 31.23
N ARG A 3 -0.44 22.75 31.36
CA ARG A 3 -1.40 21.64 31.28
C ARG A 3 -2.50 21.83 32.32
N ASN A 4 -3.72 22.13 31.90
CA ASN A 4 -4.81 22.35 32.83
C ASN A 4 -5.69 21.10 32.86
N LYS A 5 -5.63 20.31 33.95
CA LYS A 5 -6.50 19.14 34.19
C LYS A 5 -8.00 19.47 34.07
N THR A 6 -8.35 20.75 34.22
CA THR A 6 -9.71 21.27 34.03
C THR A 6 -10.20 21.12 32.58
N ASP A 7 -9.31 21.21 31.59
CA ASP A 7 -9.63 21.13 30.16
C ASP A 7 -9.95 19.68 29.74
N ILE A 8 -9.16 18.72 30.22
CA ILE A 8 -9.36 17.28 29.98
C ILE A 8 -10.68 16.78 30.56
N LYS A 9 -11.10 17.30 31.72
CA LYS A 9 -12.37 16.90 32.35
C LYS A 9 -13.59 17.36 31.54
N THR A 10 -13.53 18.57 30.99
CA THR A 10 -14.59 19.09 30.12
C THR A 10 -14.64 18.30 28.82
N LEU A 11 -13.49 18.08 28.18
CA LEU A 11 -13.39 17.27 26.98
C LEU A 11 -13.90 15.83 27.18
N LEU A 12 -13.58 15.20 28.32
CA LEU A 12 -14.11 13.89 28.67
C LEU A 12 -15.64 13.92 28.83
N GLN A 13 -16.21 14.97 29.44
CA GLN A 13 -17.67 15.10 29.52
C GLN A 13 -18.32 15.20 28.15
N ASP A 14 -17.70 15.94 27.22
CA ASP A 14 -18.19 16.12 25.86
C ASP A 14 -18.13 14.80 25.05
N ILE A 15 -17.07 14.01 25.22
CA ILE A 15 -16.92 12.70 24.54
C ILE A 15 -17.93 11.67 25.04
N LEU A 16 -18.28 11.72 26.33
CA LEU A 16 -19.21 10.77 26.94
C LEU A 16 -20.68 11.22 26.85
N VAL A 17 -20.98 12.26 26.08
CA VAL A 17 -22.37 12.68 25.83
C VAL A 17 -23.11 11.50 25.19
N ASP A 18 -24.23 11.12 25.81
CA ASP A 18 -25.07 9.99 25.42
C ASP A 18 -24.43 8.58 25.50
N ALA A 19 -23.27 8.44 26.17
CA ALA A 19 -22.66 7.15 26.48
C ALA A 19 -22.92 6.73 27.94
N TYR A 20 -23.92 5.86 28.15
CA TYR A 20 -24.44 5.52 29.49
C TYR A 20 -23.81 4.27 30.11
N THR A 21 -23.33 3.35 29.28
CA THR A 21 -22.69 2.10 29.70
C THR A 21 -21.18 2.13 29.48
N ASP A 22 -20.41 1.33 30.23
CA ASP A 22 -18.95 1.24 30.06
C ASP A 22 -18.55 0.85 28.63
N GLU A 23 -19.37 0.05 27.95
CA GLU A 23 -19.18 -0.37 26.57
C GLU A 23 -19.34 0.80 25.59
N GLU A 24 -20.43 1.58 25.72
CA GLU A 24 -20.66 2.78 24.91
C GLU A 24 -19.57 3.83 25.15
N GLN A 25 -19.13 3.98 26.40
CA GLN A 25 -18.07 4.92 26.76
C GLN A 25 -16.72 4.50 26.16
N LEU A 26 -16.38 3.22 26.20
CA LEU A 26 -15.17 2.69 25.57
C LEU A 26 -15.20 2.87 24.06
N TRP A 27 -16.35 2.64 23.42
CA TRP A 27 -16.51 2.86 21.99
C TRP A 27 -16.34 4.34 21.62
N ALA A 28 -17.03 5.25 22.32
CA ALA A 28 -16.92 6.69 22.10
C ALA A 28 -15.49 7.22 22.31
N MET A 29 -14.76 6.74 23.32
CA MET A 29 -13.36 7.10 23.52
C MET A 29 -12.45 6.52 22.44
N GLY A 30 -12.69 5.27 22.02
CA GLY A 30 -11.95 4.65 20.91
C GLY A 30 -12.07 5.47 19.63
N GLN A 31 -13.30 5.85 19.29
CA GLN A 31 -13.59 6.71 18.14
C GLN A 31 -12.91 8.07 18.26
N TYR A 32 -13.07 8.75 19.40
CA TYR A 32 -12.44 10.04 19.62
C TYR A 32 -10.92 9.98 19.43
N ILE A 33 -10.26 8.95 19.98
CA ILE A 33 -8.82 8.76 19.80
C ILE A 33 -8.49 8.50 18.33
N ALA A 34 -9.26 7.66 17.64
CA ALA A 34 -9.05 7.40 16.23
C ALA A 34 -9.16 8.69 15.38
N ASP A 35 -10.11 9.57 15.69
CA ASP A 35 -10.29 10.85 15.00
C ASP A 35 -9.14 11.84 15.26
N GLN A 36 -8.50 11.77 16.44
CA GLN A 36 -7.38 12.66 16.79
C GLN A 36 -6.02 12.18 16.24
N LEU A 37 -5.89 10.91 15.86
CA LEU A 37 -4.63 10.29 15.50
C LEU A 37 -4.60 9.96 14.00
N VAL A 38 -3.48 10.28 13.34
CA VAL A 38 -3.22 9.82 11.97
C VAL A 38 -2.36 8.57 12.04
N PHE A 39 -2.96 7.41 11.80
CA PHE A 39 -2.25 6.15 11.80
C PHE A 39 -1.53 5.87 10.45
N PRO A 40 -0.38 5.16 10.45
CA PRO A 40 0.34 4.73 11.64
C PRO A 40 1.03 5.89 12.35
N VAL A 41 1.00 5.90 13.69
CA VAL A 41 1.62 6.94 14.52
C VAL A 41 2.72 6.36 15.40
N ASP A 42 3.77 7.15 15.64
CA ASP A 42 4.85 6.77 16.54
C ASP A 42 4.37 6.77 17.99
N GLY A 43 4.61 5.67 18.71
CA GLY A 43 4.37 5.54 20.13
C GLY A 43 5.54 4.83 20.83
N PHE A 44 5.45 4.76 22.16
CA PHE A 44 6.41 4.04 22.98
C PHE A 44 5.67 3.12 23.96
N VAL A 45 6.29 1.98 24.27
CA VAL A 45 5.82 1.02 25.28
C VAL A 45 6.99 0.68 26.18
N VAL A 46 6.93 1.06 27.46
CA VAL A 46 8.05 0.86 28.41
C VAL A 46 9.38 1.43 27.87
N GLY A 47 9.31 2.54 27.13
CA GLY A 47 10.49 3.18 26.53
C GLY A 47 10.94 2.59 25.18
N GLU A 48 10.40 1.44 24.76
CA GLU A 48 10.67 0.85 23.45
C GLU A 48 9.83 1.53 22.37
N PRO A 49 10.44 1.99 21.25
CA PRO A 49 9.73 2.66 20.17
C PRO A 49 8.93 1.67 19.32
N ILE A 50 7.72 2.07 18.94
CA ILE A 50 6.79 1.22 18.18
C ILE A 50 6.00 2.05 17.17
N SER A 51 5.47 1.38 16.14
CA SER A 51 4.51 1.97 15.21
C SER A 51 3.11 1.51 15.63
N VAL A 52 2.28 2.43 16.12
CA VAL A 52 0.88 2.17 16.46
C VAL A 52 0.08 2.23 15.16
N LEU A 53 -0.59 1.14 14.81
CA LEU A 53 -1.34 0.99 13.57
C LEU A 53 -2.81 1.34 13.75
N GLU A 54 -3.36 1.10 14.94
CA GLU A 54 -4.77 1.33 15.26
C GLU A 54 -4.96 1.30 16.78
N ILE A 55 -5.95 2.04 17.29
CA ILE A 55 -6.44 1.95 18.67
C ILE A 55 -7.96 1.75 18.62
N TYR A 56 -8.46 0.67 19.22
CA TYR A 56 -9.87 0.31 19.14
C TYR A 56 -10.34 -0.45 20.39
N TYR A 57 -11.66 -0.53 20.55
CA TYR A 57 -12.31 -1.35 21.58
C TYR A 57 -12.61 -2.75 21.03
N SER A 58 -12.13 -3.79 21.71
CA SER A 58 -12.26 -5.19 21.25
C SER A 58 -13.60 -5.86 21.56
N GLY A 59 -14.56 -5.14 22.16
CA GLY A 59 -15.78 -5.75 22.72
C GLY A 59 -15.61 -6.36 24.11
N ASN A 60 -14.44 -6.20 24.74
CA ASN A 60 -14.16 -6.71 26.08
C ASN A 60 -13.85 -5.58 27.07
N ILE A 61 -14.84 -5.24 27.90
CA ILE A 61 -14.76 -4.17 28.92
C ILE A 61 -13.54 -4.35 29.84
N ARG A 62 -13.15 -5.59 30.17
CA ARG A 62 -12.00 -5.85 31.06
C ARG A 62 -10.65 -5.54 30.40
N GLN A 63 -10.57 -5.60 29.08
CA GLN A 63 -9.36 -5.25 28.33
C GLN A 63 -9.28 -3.74 28.05
N GLY A 64 -10.43 -3.06 28.02
CA GLY A 64 -10.50 -1.65 27.64
C GLY A 64 -10.14 -1.44 26.17
N LEU A 65 -9.51 -0.31 25.86
CA LEU A 65 -8.98 -0.04 24.54
C LEU A 65 -7.65 -0.78 24.35
N ILE A 66 -7.49 -1.39 23.18
CA ILE A 66 -6.29 -2.06 22.76
C ILE A 66 -5.69 -1.36 21.55
N ALA A 67 -4.39 -1.55 21.36
CA ALA A 67 -3.66 -0.98 20.25
C ALA A 67 -2.97 -2.08 19.46
N SER A 68 -3.20 -2.09 18.14
CA SER A 68 -2.42 -2.91 17.20
C SER A 68 -1.11 -2.18 16.91
N CYS A 69 0.01 -2.84 17.16
CA CYS A 69 1.33 -2.22 17.11
C CYS A 69 2.30 -3.07 16.28
N ARG A 70 3.31 -2.43 15.72
CA ARG A 70 4.40 -3.08 15.00
C ARG A 70 5.74 -2.70 15.64
N LYS A 71 6.55 -3.71 15.99
CA LYS A 71 7.93 -3.52 16.47
C LYS A 71 8.86 -3.10 15.33
N GLU A 72 10.04 -2.62 15.68
CA GLU A 72 11.12 -2.37 14.70
C GLU A 72 11.50 -3.64 13.92
N SER A 73 11.41 -4.83 14.54
CA SER A 73 11.60 -6.13 13.87
C SER A 73 10.56 -6.45 12.79
N GLY A 74 9.46 -5.68 12.71
CA GLY A 74 8.34 -5.92 11.80
C GLY A 74 7.20 -6.74 12.41
N ASP A 75 7.39 -7.33 13.59
CA ASP A 75 6.38 -8.16 14.25
C ASP A 75 5.18 -7.33 14.71
N ARG A 76 3.96 -7.81 14.37
CA ARG A 76 2.71 -7.25 14.88
C ARG A 76 2.32 -7.86 16.21
N TYR A 77 1.80 -7.04 17.10
CA TYR A 77 1.32 -7.48 18.40
C TYR A 77 0.30 -6.48 18.96
N VAL A 78 -0.54 -6.96 19.87
CA VAL A 78 -1.60 -6.16 20.50
C VAL A 78 -1.20 -5.88 21.94
N ILE A 79 -1.39 -4.64 22.37
CA ILE A 79 -1.17 -4.20 23.76
C ILE A 79 -2.36 -3.40 24.26
N ALA A 80 -2.44 -3.18 25.57
CA ALA A 80 -3.40 -2.25 26.14
C ALA A 80 -3.03 -0.82 25.71
N ALA A 81 -4.00 -0.05 25.22
CA ALA A 81 -3.76 1.30 24.75
C ALA A 81 -3.23 2.21 25.88
N VAL A 82 -3.61 1.96 27.13
CA VAL A 82 -3.16 2.72 28.30
C VAL A 82 -1.63 2.67 28.52
N ASP A 83 -0.97 1.62 28.02
CA ASP A 83 0.49 1.44 28.10
C ASP A 83 1.24 2.23 27.01
N LEU A 84 0.51 2.80 26.04
CA LEU A 84 1.08 3.67 25.03
C LEU A 84 1.48 5.01 25.62
N VAL A 85 2.66 5.46 25.19
CA VAL A 85 3.21 6.76 25.52
C VAL A 85 3.46 7.51 24.23
N PHE A 86 2.86 8.70 24.12
CA PHE A 86 3.07 9.63 23.01
C PHE A 86 3.96 10.81 23.41
N ARG A 87 4.37 11.58 22.41
CA ARG A 87 5.21 12.77 22.62
C ARG A 87 4.48 13.75 23.55
N PRO A 88 5.14 14.28 24.60
CA PRO A 88 4.53 15.30 25.43
C PRO A 88 4.12 16.53 24.59
N ASP A 89 2.96 17.09 24.93
CA ASP A 89 2.40 18.30 24.32
C ASP A 89 1.98 18.11 22.85
N SER A 90 1.71 16.87 22.43
CA SER A 90 1.12 16.53 21.13
C SER A 90 -0.39 16.26 21.24
N GLY A 91 -1.12 16.33 20.13
CA GLY A 91 -2.57 16.04 20.11
C GLY A 91 -2.86 14.61 20.57
N GLU A 92 -1.99 13.67 20.20
CA GLU A 92 -2.05 12.26 20.58
C GLU A 92 -1.89 12.06 22.09
N SER A 93 -1.00 12.84 22.71
CA SER A 93 -0.84 12.82 24.17
C SER A 93 -2.07 13.35 24.92
N VAL A 94 -2.80 14.30 24.33
CA VAL A 94 -4.06 14.82 24.87
C VAL A 94 -5.17 13.79 24.73
N ALA A 95 -5.27 13.14 23.56
CA ALA A 95 -6.25 12.09 23.31
C ALA A 95 -6.09 10.91 24.29
N MET A 96 -4.85 10.46 24.51
CA MET A 96 -4.57 9.44 25.52
C MET A 96 -4.79 9.94 26.96
N ALA A 97 -4.55 11.21 27.24
CA ALA A 97 -4.80 11.77 28.57
C ALA A 97 -6.28 11.71 28.96
N VAL A 98 -7.19 11.91 28.01
CA VAL A 98 -8.65 11.73 28.22
C VAL A 98 -8.96 10.29 28.62
N TYR A 99 -8.45 9.31 27.86
CA TYR A 99 -8.68 7.90 28.17
C TYR A 99 -8.11 7.49 29.53
N ARG A 100 -6.91 7.95 29.86
CA ARG A 100 -6.30 7.73 31.18
C ARG A 100 -7.12 8.36 32.30
N GLN A 101 -7.68 9.55 32.07
CA GLN A 101 -8.55 10.23 33.03
C GLN A 101 -9.85 9.47 33.26
N TRP A 102 -10.42 8.83 32.23
CA TRP A 102 -11.57 7.94 32.35
C TRP A 102 -11.26 6.69 33.18
N LEU A 103 -10.08 6.08 32.97
CA LEU A 103 -9.58 4.96 33.77
C LEU A 103 -9.25 5.35 35.24
N GLY A 104 -9.39 6.62 35.61
CA GLY A 104 -9.04 7.12 36.94
C GLY A 104 -7.53 7.22 37.19
N LEU A 105 -6.72 7.17 36.13
CA LEU A 105 -5.27 7.29 36.18
C LEU A 105 -4.83 8.76 36.04
N ASP A 106 -3.56 9.05 36.33
CA ASP A 106 -3.00 10.38 36.05
C ASP A 106 -2.97 10.61 34.53
N PRO A 107 -3.61 11.68 34.00
CA PRO A 107 -3.65 11.96 32.57
C PRO A 107 -2.27 12.19 31.95
N PHE A 108 -1.30 12.71 32.72
CA PHE A 108 0.05 13.02 32.24
C PHE A 108 1.13 12.52 33.21
N PRO A 109 1.42 11.20 33.25
CA PRO A 109 2.40 10.63 34.19
C PRO A 109 3.82 11.17 33.92
N GLU A 110 4.50 11.69 34.96
CA GLU A 110 5.83 12.31 34.85
C GLU A 110 6.93 11.35 34.34
N ASN A 111 6.81 10.06 34.65
CA ASN A 111 7.75 9.00 34.25
C ASN A 111 7.51 8.44 32.84
N ALA A 112 6.49 8.92 32.12
CA ALA A 112 6.23 8.55 30.73
C ALA A 112 6.86 9.55 29.74
N SER A 113 7.95 10.19 30.12
CA SER A 113 8.71 10.98 29.16
C SER A 113 9.48 9.99 28.27
N PRO A 114 9.22 9.92 26.96
CA PRO A 114 9.99 9.04 26.08
C PRO A 114 11.47 9.43 26.15
N PRO A 115 12.40 8.45 26.05
CA PRO A 115 13.82 8.76 25.98
C PRO A 115 14.06 9.79 24.87
N ASN A 116 14.79 10.84 25.23
CA ASN A 116 14.98 11.99 24.36
C ASN A 116 15.83 11.56 23.14
N ARG A 117 15.26 11.74 21.94
CA ARG A 117 15.93 12.19 20.71
C ARG A 117 16.27 11.25 19.54
N ASP A 118 15.62 10.09 19.36
CA ASP A 118 15.69 9.40 18.05
C ASP A 118 14.32 9.36 17.34
N LYS A 119 14.27 10.07 16.21
CA LYS A 119 13.15 10.08 15.26
C LYS A 119 13.24 8.82 14.40
N CYS A 120 12.84 7.67 14.95
CA CYS A 120 13.16 6.36 14.37
C CYS A 120 12.64 6.13 12.94
N HIS A 121 11.60 6.83 12.48
CA HIS A 121 11.10 6.73 11.10
C HIS A 121 11.82 7.66 10.10
N LYS A 122 12.70 8.58 10.53
CA LYS A 122 13.40 9.53 9.63
C LYS A 122 14.89 9.21 9.60
N ALA A 123 15.48 9.21 8.41
CA ALA A 123 16.91 9.01 8.25
C ALA A 123 17.70 10.09 9.01
N THR A 124 18.78 9.67 9.64
CA THR A 124 19.75 10.48 10.36
C THR A 124 21.03 10.63 9.54
N GLU A 125 21.98 11.45 9.99
CA GLU A 125 23.30 11.59 9.35
C GLU A 125 24.09 10.27 9.37
N GLY A 126 23.87 9.40 10.36
CA GLY A 126 24.53 8.09 10.44
C GLY A 126 23.99 7.05 9.46
N ASP A 127 22.76 7.22 8.97
CA ASP A 127 22.12 6.27 8.06
C ASP A 127 22.66 6.37 6.62
N ILE A 128 23.40 7.43 6.29
CA ILE A 128 23.91 7.69 4.95
C ILE A 128 25.42 7.92 4.98
N ASN A 129 26.13 7.04 4.27
CA ASN A 129 27.54 7.27 3.99
C ASN A 129 27.69 8.04 2.68
N MET A 130 27.94 9.36 2.79
CA MET A 130 28.13 10.27 1.66
C MET A 130 29.34 9.97 0.75
N SER A 131 30.20 9.00 1.11
CA SER A 131 31.36 8.60 0.29
C SER A 131 31.08 7.43 -0.66
N LYS A 132 29.90 6.80 -0.56
CA LYS A 132 29.48 5.68 -1.42
C LYS A 132 28.09 5.96 -2.00
N PRO A 133 27.72 5.29 -3.12
CA PRO A 133 26.35 5.31 -3.59
C PRO A 133 25.38 4.80 -2.52
N VAL A 134 24.18 5.37 -2.50
CA VAL A 134 23.12 5.09 -1.51
C VAL A 134 21.93 4.48 -2.22
N GLU A 135 21.49 3.31 -1.80
CA GLU A 135 20.28 2.67 -2.31
C GLU A 135 19.05 3.15 -1.53
N LEU A 136 18.02 3.60 -2.27
CA LEU A 136 16.77 4.08 -1.72
C LEU A 136 15.60 3.36 -2.39
N SER A 137 14.62 2.91 -1.60
CA SER A 137 13.31 2.52 -2.11
C SER A 137 12.50 3.78 -2.40
N VAL A 138 11.97 3.93 -3.61
CA VAL A 138 11.07 5.03 -3.96
C VAL A 138 9.66 4.69 -3.47
N VAL A 139 9.07 5.60 -2.71
CA VAL A 139 7.72 5.44 -2.13
C VAL A 139 6.70 6.27 -2.90
N SER A 140 7.02 7.53 -3.16
CA SER A 140 6.18 8.41 -3.97
C SER A 140 7.02 9.44 -4.72
N VAL A 141 6.54 9.88 -5.87
CA VAL A 141 7.18 10.92 -6.68
C VAL A 141 6.32 12.17 -6.64
N LYS A 142 6.90 13.28 -6.17
CA LYS A 142 6.29 14.62 -6.16
C LYS A 142 6.91 15.46 -7.29
N GLU A 143 6.37 16.65 -7.52
CA GLU A 143 6.80 17.55 -8.62
C GLU A 143 8.34 17.78 -8.68
N LYS A 144 8.99 17.94 -7.52
CA LYS A 144 10.42 18.33 -7.42
C LYS A 144 11.27 17.43 -6.54
N ALA A 145 10.71 16.33 -6.06
CA ALA A 145 11.38 15.41 -5.15
C ALA A 145 10.67 14.05 -5.14
N CYS A 146 11.34 13.01 -4.67
CA CYS A 146 10.69 11.76 -4.30
C CYS A 146 10.81 11.52 -2.79
N ARG A 147 9.76 10.91 -2.23
CA ARG A 147 9.79 10.33 -0.90
C ARG A 147 10.35 8.92 -1.03
N CYS A 148 11.29 8.59 -0.16
CA CYS A 148 12.02 7.35 -0.21
C CYS A 148 12.20 6.77 1.18
N LEU A 149 12.56 5.49 1.22
CA LEU A 149 13.13 4.83 2.40
C LEU A 149 14.59 4.49 2.11
N VAL A 150 15.49 4.74 3.06
CA VAL A 150 16.85 4.18 3.02
C VAL A 150 16.73 2.67 3.06
N LEU A 151 17.33 1.97 2.10
CA LEU A 151 17.01 0.56 1.88
C LEU A 151 17.43 -0.33 3.06
N GLU A 152 18.57 -0.05 3.70
CA GLU A 152 19.10 -0.81 4.84
C GLU A 152 18.29 -0.58 6.12
N THR A 153 17.91 0.66 6.41
CA THR A 153 17.32 1.04 7.70
C THR A 153 15.81 1.26 7.65
N LYS A 154 15.23 1.27 6.44
CA LYS A 154 13.81 1.57 6.17
C LYS A 154 13.35 2.94 6.66
N ARG A 155 14.29 3.85 6.95
CA ARG A 155 13.98 5.19 7.44
C ARG A 155 13.68 6.14 6.29
N SER A 156 12.67 6.98 6.48
CA SER A 156 12.21 7.94 5.47
C SER A 156 13.23 9.02 5.19
N ILE A 157 13.38 9.34 3.91
CA ILE A 157 14.19 10.46 3.42
C ILE A 157 13.57 11.06 2.16
N THR A 158 13.81 12.35 1.93
CA THR A 158 13.39 13.00 0.69
C THR A 158 14.57 13.17 -0.25
N LEU A 159 14.51 12.54 -1.42
CA LEU A 159 15.51 12.70 -2.46
C LEU A 159 15.15 13.87 -3.38
N ARG A 160 16.06 14.82 -3.53
CA ARG A 160 16.02 15.87 -4.56
C ARG A 160 17.05 15.55 -5.64
N THR A 161 16.57 15.30 -6.85
CA THR A 161 17.42 14.91 -7.98
C THR A 161 16.95 15.57 -9.27
N GLY A 162 17.87 15.85 -10.19
CA GLY A 162 17.53 16.29 -11.55
C GLY A 162 17.05 15.15 -12.45
N SER A 163 17.08 13.90 -11.96
CA SER A 163 16.72 12.69 -12.72
C SER A 163 15.43 12.04 -12.22
N LEU A 164 14.44 12.83 -11.78
CA LEU A 164 13.18 12.31 -11.19
C LEU A 164 12.41 11.38 -12.12
N HIS A 165 12.52 11.54 -13.45
CA HIS A 165 11.93 10.64 -14.44
C HIS A 165 12.42 9.19 -14.36
N LYS A 166 13.50 8.92 -13.60
CA LYS A 166 14.02 7.57 -13.35
C LYS A 166 13.49 6.95 -12.04
N ALA A 167 12.71 7.69 -11.27
CA ALA A 167 12.15 7.24 -10.01
C ALA A 167 10.70 6.80 -10.22
N VAL A 168 10.39 5.58 -9.79
CA VAL A 168 9.04 5.02 -9.84
C VAL A 168 8.75 4.38 -8.48
N PRO A 169 7.59 4.63 -7.86
CA PRO A 169 7.20 3.95 -6.63
C PRO A 169 7.39 2.43 -6.71
N GLY A 170 7.87 1.81 -5.63
CA GLY A 170 8.18 0.38 -5.59
C GLY A 170 9.52 -0.01 -6.22
N TRP A 171 10.22 0.90 -6.91
CA TRP A 171 11.56 0.65 -7.44
C TRP A 171 12.66 1.10 -6.47
N ILE A 172 13.83 0.49 -6.61
CA ILE A 172 15.06 0.89 -5.91
C ILE A 172 15.88 1.77 -6.84
N VAL A 173 16.36 2.89 -6.31
CA VAL A 173 17.28 3.80 -6.99
C VAL A 173 18.61 3.83 -6.26
N THR A 174 19.70 3.69 -7.01
CA THR A 174 21.06 3.93 -6.52
C THR A 174 21.42 5.37 -6.81
N VAL A 175 21.73 6.13 -5.76
CA VAL A 175 22.01 7.56 -5.80
C VAL A 175 23.48 7.81 -5.51
N ASP A 176 24.16 8.53 -6.39
CA ASP A 176 25.46 9.14 -6.10
C ASP A 176 25.22 10.44 -5.29
N PRO A 177 25.52 10.44 -3.98
CA PRO A 177 25.06 11.50 -3.09
C PRO A 177 25.95 12.76 -3.19
N ASN A 178 25.31 13.92 -3.22
CA ASN A 178 25.99 15.22 -3.26
C ASN A 178 25.90 15.95 -1.91
N LYS A 179 24.68 16.09 -1.36
CA LYS A 179 24.47 16.77 -0.09
C LYS A 179 23.36 16.10 0.71
N GLN A 180 23.60 15.91 2.00
CA GLN A 180 22.56 15.60 2.99
C GLN A 180 22.29 16.84 3.85
N TRP A 181 21.03 17.08 4.20
CA TRP A 181 20.66 18.11 5.18
C TRP A 181 19.31 17.78 5.81
N SER A 182 18.97 18.49 6.89
CA SER A 182 17.63 18.46 7.47
C SER A 182 16.95 19.81 7.33
N PHE A 183 15.67 19.83 6.96
CA PHE A 183 14.85 21.05 6.92
C PHE A 183 13.52 20.81 7.63
N SER A 184 13.16 21.68 8.59
CA SER A 184 12.01 21.49 9.47
C SER A 184 11.93 20.08 10.10
N GLY A 185 13.10 19.51 10.42
CA GLY A 185 13.19 18.16 10.99
C GLY A 185 12.87 17.01 10.03
N HIS A 186 12.80 17.26 8.71
CA HIS A 186 12.77 16.23 7.66
C HIS A 186 14.15 16.08 7.02
N PRO A 187 14.67 14.85 6.87
CA PRO A 187 15.94 14.60 6.20
C PRO A 187 15.78 14.67 4.68
N TYR A 188 16.79 15.24 4.04
CA TYR A 188 16.90 15.37 2.62
C TYR A 188 18.25 14.85 2.15
N LEU A 189 18.23 14.22 0.99
CA LEU A 189 19.40 13.88 0.20
C LEU A 189 19.28 14.56 -1.16
N SER A 190 20.36 15.13 -1.67
CA SER A 190 20.49 15.42 -3.09
C SER A 190 21.55 14.55 -3.72
N GLY A 191 21.35 14.21 -4.98
CA GLY A 191 22.26 13.33 -5.70
C GLY A 191 21.72 12.98 -7.08
N LYS A 192 22.54 12.30 -7.87
CA LYS A 192 22.17 11.81 -9.20
C LYS A 192 21.77 10.34 -9.10
N ILE A 193 20.65 9.98 -9.71
CA ILE A 193 20.28 8.57 -9.87
C ILE A 193 21.19 7.97 -10.95
N VAL A 194 22.04 7.02 -10.54
CA VAL A 194 22.98 6.32 -11.44
C VAL A 194 22.40 5.01 -11.95
N GLU A 195 21.52 4.37 -11.18
CA GLU A 195 20.88 3.10 -11.51
C GLU A 195 19.47 3.06 -10.90
N THR A 196 18.56 2.37 -11.60
CA THR A 196 17.19 2.09 -11.15
C THR A 196 16.92 0.62 -11.46
N HIS A 197 16.44 -0.15 -10.48
CA HIS A 197 16.06 -1.55 -10.67
C HIS A 197 14.91 -1.93 -9.73
N LEU A 198 14.21 -3.01 -10.06
CA LEU A 198 13.11 -3.54 -9.26
C LEU A 198 13.59 -4.77 -8.51
N ASP A 199 13.53 -4.73 -7.18
CA ASP A 199 13.75 -5.89 -6.31
C ASP A 199 12.80 -5.80 -5.12
N VAL A 200 11.61 -6.36 -5.30
CA VAL A 200 10.52 -6.33 -4.32
C VAL A 200 10.86 -7.06 -3.03
N SER A 201 11.75 -8.07 -3.08
CA SER A 201 12.16 -8.85 -1.92
C SER A 201 12.94 -8.00 -0.91
N ARG A 202 13.68 -6.99 -1.41
CA ARG A 202 14.44 -6.05 -0.58
C ARG A 202 13.60 -4.90 -0.05
N LEU A 203 12.37 -4.71 -0.50
CA LEU A 203 11.51 -3.60 -0.02
C LEU A 203 11.03 -3.81 1.42
N GLY A 204 10.96 -5.07 1.88
CA GLY A 204 10.46 -5.40 3.22
C GLY A 204 8.94 -5.26 3.36
N LEU A 205 8.21 -5.43 2.26
CA LEU A 205 6.75 -5.42 2.25
C LEU A 205 6.21 -6.74 2.79
N GLN A 206 5.11 -6.65 3.54
CA GLN A 206 4.34 -7.84 3.89
C GLN A 206 3.55 -8.29 2.66
N PRO A 207 3.55 -9.59 2.30
CA PRO A 207 2.64 -10.10 1.29
C PRO A 207 1.18 -9.72 1.60
N LEU A 208 0.37 -9.49 0.56
CA LEU A 208 -1.09 -9.41 0.69
C LEU A 208 -1.63 -10.73 1.23
N GLY A 209 -2.65 -10.66 2.09
CA GLY A 209 -3.43 -11.83 2.46
C GLY A 209 -4.02 -12.54 1.23
N LEU A 210 -4.14 -13.86 1.30
CA LEU A 210 -4.71 -14.68 0.23
C LEU A 210 -5.76 -15.62 0.83
N ALA A 211 -7.03 -15.30 0.63
CA ALA A 211 -8.17 -16.02 1.19
C ALA A 211 -8.67 -17.09 0.22
N GLU A 212 -8.83 -18.34 0.68
CA GLU A 212 -9.45 -19.39 -0.11
C GLU A 212 -10.97 -19.14 -0.29
N ARG A 213 -11.46 -19.31 -1.51
CA ARG A 213 -12.86 -19.07 -1.91
C ARG A 213 -13.59 -20.31 -2.43
N GLY A 214 -12.95 -21.48 -2.37
CA GLY A 214 -13.52 -22.78 -2.74
C GLY A 214 -12.98 -23.33 -4.06
N GLN A 215 -13.53 -24.47 -4.49
CA GLN A 215 -13.13 -25.13 -5.74
C GLN A 215 -13.83 -24.49 -6.94
N TRP A 216 -13.09 -24.34 -8.02
CA TRP A 216 -13.58 -23.97 -9.34
C TRP A 216 -13.40 -25.17 -10.27
N ASP A 217 -14.47 -25.54 -10.97
CA ASP A 217 -14.48 -26.65 -11.91
C ASP A 217 -14.57 -26.12 -13.35
N PRO A 218 -13.55 -26.36 -14.21
CA PRO A 218 -13.59 -25.95 -15.60
C PRO A 218 -14.78 -26.53 -16.38
N SER A 219 -15.36 -27.67 -15.97
CA SER A 219 -16.49 -28.28 -16.67
C SER A 219 -17.78 -27.45 -16.59
N THR A 220 -17.87 -26.58 -15.58
CA THR A 220 -19.04 -25.72 -15.33
C THR A 220 -19.02 -24.42 -16.14
N GLU A 221 -17.90 -24.13 -16.80
CA GLU A 221 -17.68 -22.88 -17.52
C GLU A 221 -18.16 -22.95 -18.96
N TYR A 222 -18.64 -21.80 -19.45
CA TYR A 222 -18.94 -21.64 -20.86
C TYR A 222 -17.65 -21.25 -21.61
N TRP A 223 -17.02 -22.23 -22.25
CA TRP A 223 -15.77 -22.02 -22.98
C TRP A 223 -15.99 -21.38 -24.36
N ARG A 224 -17.08 -21.75 -25.05
CA ARG A 224 -17.47 -21.24 -26.38
C ARG A 224 -18.69 -21.97 -26.97
N ASP A 225 -19.20 -21.45 -28.08
CA ASP A 225 -20.19 -22.12 -28.94
C ASP A 225 -19.64 -23.41 -29.58
N GLU A 226 -20.52 -24.40 -29.74
CA GLU A 226 -20.21 -25.84 -29.90
C GLU A 226 -19.41 -26.24 -31.17
N GLU A 227 -19.16 -25.35 -32.15
CA GLU A 227 -18.69 -25.76 -33.50
C GLU A 227 -17.20 -25.52 -33.86
N ALA A 228 -16.50 -24.54 -33.28
CA ALA A 228 -15.05 -24.35 -33.49
C ALA A 228 -14.15 -25.43 -32.81
N PRO A 229 -12.81 -25.37 -32.92
CA PRO A 229 -11.86 -26.11 -32.05
C PRO A 229 -11.50 -25.32 -30.78
N LEU A 230 -11.24 -25.99 -29.65
CA LEU A 230 -10.79 -25.30 -28.43
C LEU A 230 -9.34 -24.84 -28.63
N GLU A 231 -9.01 -23.65 -28.17
CA GLU A 231 -7.63 -23.17 -28.17
C GLU A 231 -6.76 -24.00 -27.22
N SER A 232 -5.45 -24.05 -27.49
CA SER A 232 -4.50 -24.87 -26.71
C SER A 232 -4.48 -24.53 -25.22
N TRP A 233 -4.61 -23.25 -24.86
CA TRP A 233 -4.65 -22.82 -23.46
C TRP A 233 -5.93 -23.29 -22.75
N MET A 234 -7.09 -23.27 -23.44
CA MET A 234 -8.35 -23.77 -22.88
C MET A 234 -8.26 -25.28 -22.62
N GLN A 235 -7.70 -26.02 -23.58
CA GLN A 235 -7.47 -27.46 -23.43
C GLN A 235 -6.57 -27.76 -22.23
N ALA A 236 -5.52 -26.96 -22.02
CA ALA A 236 -4.63 -27.11 -20.87
C ALA A 236 -5.35 -26.85 -19.53
N VAL A 237 -6.20 -25.81 -19.46
CA VAL A 237 -6.99 -25.52 -18.26
C VAL A 237 -8.00 -26.63 -17.96
N ILE A 238 -8.72 -27.10 -18.99
CA ILE A 238 -9.69 -28.20 -18.84
C ILE A 238 -8.99 -29.50 -18.44
N ALA A 239 -7.84 -29.82 -19.05
CA ALA A 239 -7.07 -31.02 -18.74
C ALA A 239 -6.50 -31.01 -17.32
N TRP A 240 -6.21 -29.83 -16.76
CA TRP A 240 -5.80 -29.70 -15.36
C TRP A 240 -6.93 -30.05 -14.39
N GLY A 241 -8.17 -29.65 -14.70
CA GLY A 241 -9.33 -29.92 -13.86
C GLY A 241 -9.56 -28.89 -12.75
N GLU A 242 -10.13 -29.35 -11.64
CA GLU A 242 -10.54 -28.52 -10.50
C GLU A 242 -9.35 -27.79 -9.85
N ARG A 243 -9.56 -26.53 -9.46
CA ARG A 243 -8.57 -25.69 -8.79
C ARG A 243 -9.19 -24.81 -7.72
N VAL A 244 -8.42 -24.52 -6.66
CA VAL A 244 -8.85 -23.62 -5.60
C VAL A 244 -8.81 -22.17 -6.09
N ALA A 245 -9.94 -21.48 -5.99
CA ALA A 245 -10.04 -20.04 -6.16
C ALA A 245 -9.61 -19.31 -4.90
N HIS A 246 -8.91 -18.18 -5.09
CA HIS A 246 -8.48 -17.31 -4.02
C HIS A 246 -8.90 -15.86 -4.28
N GLU A 247 -8.99 -15.09 -3.21
CA GLU A 247 -9.14 -13.64 -3.24
C GLU A 247 -7.98 -12.98 -2.48
N MET A 248 -7.34 -12.00 -3.11
CA MET A 248 -6.27 -11.21 -2.48
C MET A 248 -6.84 -10.20 -1.48
N GLU A 249 -6.06 -9.82 -0.46
CA GLU A 249 -6.40 -8.72 0.46
C GLU A 249 -6.60 -7.41 -0.32
N GLN A 250 -7.72 -6.73 -0.05
CA GLN A 250 -7.92 -5.36 -0.50
C GLN A 250 -7.03 -4.40 0.31
N VAL A 251 -6.16 -3.67 -0.37
CA VAL A 251 -5.36 -2.59 0.24
C VAL A 251 -5.84 -1.25 -0.30
N LEU A 252 -6.62 -0.55 0.52
CA LEU A 252 -7.22 0.74 0.18
C LEU A 252 -6.90 1.78 1.28
N PRO A 253 -5.70 2.38 1.24
CA PRO A 253 -5.31 3.38 2.24
C PRO A 253 -6.17 4.64 2.13
N GLY A 254 -6.44 5.27 3.27
CA GLY A 254 -7.19 6.54 3.31
C GLY A 254 -8.71 6.38 3.23
N ILE A 255 -9.24 5.16 3.31
CA ILE A 255 -10.68 4.94 3.43
C ILE A 255 -11.22 5.66 4.66
N ASN A 256 -12.31 6.41 4.49
CA ASN A 256 -13.00 7.03 5.59
C ASN A 256 -13.99 6.02 6.21
N PRO A 257 -13.77 5.56 7.47
CA PRO A 257 -14.66 4.57 8.09
C PRO A 257 -16.08 5.10 8.33
N GLU A 258 -16.26 6.43 8.38
CA GLU A 258 -17.56 7.07 8.60
C GLU A 258 -18.37 7.26 7.32
N ASP A 259 -17.75 7.07 6.15
CA ASP A 259 -18.41 7.16 4.85
C ASP A 259 -18.42 5.78 4.17
N PRO A 260 -19.56 5.08 4.16
CA PRO A 260 -19.71 3.78 3.50
C PRO A 260 -19.43 3.79 1.99
N PHE A 261 -19.36 4.99 1.38
CA PHE A 261 -19.06 5.18 -0.04
C PHE A 261 -17.66 5.73 -0.29
N SER A 262 -16.84 5.91 0.75
CA SER A 262 -15.46 6.36 0.58
C SER A 262 -14.69 5.34 -0.25
N ASP A 263 -14.13 5.83 -1.35
CA ASP A 263 -13.30 5.05 -2.24
C ASP A 263 -12.15 5.95 -2.70
N PRO A 264 -11.02 5.93 -1.98
CA PRO A 264 -9.86 6.75 -2.30
C PRO A 264 -9.31 6.52 -3.73
N ILE A 265 -9.57 5.36 -4.34
CA ILE A 265 -9.19 5.09 -5.74
C ILE A 265 -10.13 5.81 -6.69
N LEU A 266 -11.44 5.72 -6.45
CA LEU A 266 -12.44 6.43 -7.24
C LEU A 266 -12.26 7.95 -7.11
N GLU A 267 -12.11 8.45 -5.88
CA GLU A 267 -11.86 9.87 -5.59
C GLU A 267 -10.63 10.38 -6.36
N ALA A 268 -9.51 9.66 -6.30
CA ALA A 268 -8.31 10.02 -7.07
C ALA A 268 -8.54 9.96 -8.59
N SER A 269 -9.28 8.97 -9.08
CA SER A 269 -9.58 8.82 -10.50
C SER A 269 -10.52 9.93 -11.03
N GLU A 270 -11.54 10.30 -10.26
CA GLU A 270 -12.55 11.30 -10.62
C GLU A 270 -11.98 12.71 -10.67
N SER A 271 -11.08 13.08 -9.74
CA SER A 271 -10.32 14.34 -9.82
C SER A 271 -9.62 14.52 -11.18
N GLY A 272 -9.18 13.41 -11.81
CA GLY A 272 -8.58 13.42 -13.14
C GLY A 272 -9.57 13.64 -14.29
N GLN A 273 -10.82 13.17 -14.15
CA GLN A 273 -11.87 13.32 -15.16
C GLN A 273 -12.42 14.76 -15.23
N VAL A 274 -12.26 15.54 -14.16
CA VAL A 274 -12.55 16.99 -14.12
C VAL A 274 -11.49 17.82 -14.87
N GLY A 275 -10.43 17.17 -15.39
CA GLY A 275 -9.44 17.77 -16.29
C GLY A 275 -8.06 17.99 -15.67
N ASP A 276 -7.81 17.51 -14.44
CA ASP A 276 -6.52 17.63 -13.78
C ASP A 276 -5.84 16.26 -13.59
N ALA A 277 -5.18 15.77 -14.64
CA ALA A 277 -4.35 14.57 -14.58
C ALA A 277 -3.21 14.65 -13.54
N ILE A 278 -2.84 15.86 -13.10
CA ILE A 278 -1.85 16.07 -12.05
C ILE A 278 -2.46 15.74 -10.69
N GLU A 279 -3.68 16.20 -10.42
CA GLU A 279 -4.40 15.91 -9.17
C GLU A 279 -4.64 14.41 -9.00
N ALA A 280 -5.12 13.72 -10.04
CA ALA A 280 -5.30 12.28 -10.00
C ALA A 280 -4.00 11.52 -9.71
N ARG A 281 -2.92 11.90 -10.40
CA ARG A 281 -1.58 11.33 -10.13
C ARG A 281 -1.15 11.58 -8.69
N GLN A 282 -1.39 12.78 -8.15
CA GLN A 282 -1.07 13.09 -6.76
C GLN A 282 -1.85 12.23 -5.79
N GLY A 283 -3.14 11.97 -6.04
CA GLY A 283 -3.96 11.04 -5.27
C GLY A 283 -3.36 9.63 -5.24
N PHE A 284 -3.07 9.04 -6.41
CA PHE A 284 -2.44 7.72 -6.47
C PHE A 284 -1.05 7.68 -5.80
N MET A 285 -0.26 8.75 -5.94
CA MET A 285 1.03 8.87 -5.24
C MET A 285 0.88 8.99 -3.71
N GLN A 286 -0.24 9.52 -3.20
CA GLN A 286 -0.54 9.54 -1.77
C GLN A 286 -0.94 8.15 -1.26
N LEU A 287 -1.74 7.40 -2.04
CA LEU A 287 -2.10 6.02 -1.70
C LEU A 287 -0.86 5.12 -1.59
N LEU A 288 0.07 5.22 -2.55
CA LEU A 288 1.33 4.48 -2.50
C LEU A 288 2.26 4.94 -1.37
N GLU A 289 2.18 6.20 -0.95
CA GLU A 289 2.92 6.70 0.21
C GLU A 289 2.39 6.15 1.53
N ALA A 290 1.08 5.88 1.60
CA ALA A 290 0.44 5.26 2.75
C ALA A 290 0.66 3.74 2.80
N ASP A 291 0.45 3.03 1.67
CA ASP A 291 0.79 1.62 1.54
C ASP A 291 1.19 1.28 0.09
N MET A 292 2.47 0.93 -0.11
CA MET A 292 3.00 0.49 -1.42
C MET A 292 2.38 -0.83 -1.90
N ARG A 293 1.57 -1.52 -1.09
CA ARG A 293 0.80 -2.71 -1.49
C ARG A 293 -0.52 -2.37 -2.18
N CYS A 294 -0.88 -1.08 -2.29
CA CYS A 294 -2.08 -0.64 -3.03
C CYS A 294 -1.89 -0.85 -4.55
N LEU A 295 -2.19 -2.06 -5.03
CA LEU A 295 -1.96 -2.46 -6.43
C LEU A 295 -2.78 -1.64 -7.43
N ASP A 296 -3.96 -1.16 -7.04
CA ASP A 296 -4.86 -0.46 -7.97
C ASP A 296 -4.28 0.92 -8.34
N ALA A 297 -3.57 1.57 -7.41
CA ALA A 297 -2.84 2.81 -7.71
C ALA A 297 -1.77 2.61 -8.79
N TYR A 298 -1.06 1.46 -8.80
CA TYR A 298 -0.13 1.14 -9.88
C TYR A 298 -0.83 0.92 -11.22
N ALA A 299 -1.98 0.23 -11.22
CA ALA A 299 -2.76 0.02 -12.44
C ALA A 299 -3.22 1.36 -13.04
N HIS A 300 -3.71 2.28 -12.20
CA HIS A 300 -4.13 3.60 -12.63
C HIS A 300 -2.97 4.48 -13.11
N LEU A 301 -1.84 4.50 -12.41
CA LEU A 301 -0.64 5.23 -12.85
C LEU A 301 -0.08 4.68 -14.16
N GLY A 302 -0.10 3.35 -14.35
CA GLY A 302 0.24 2.72 -15.61
C GLY A 302 -0.70 3.15 -16.75
N ASN A 303 -2.02 3.15 -16.49
CA ASN A 303 -3.03 3.56 -17.48
C ASN A 303 -2.82 5.02 -17.94
N MET A 304 -2.45 5.93 -17.04
CA MET A 304 -2.17 7.34 -17.38
C MET A 304 -1.01 7.50 -18.36
N GLU A 305 -0.01 6.62 -18.28
CA GLU A 305 1.18 6.67 -19.12
C GLU A 305 1.03 5.83 -20.40
N PHE A 306 0.16 4.82 -20.38
CA PHE A 306 0.09 3.75 -21.36
C PHE A 306 0.05 4.26 -22.80
N ASP A 307 -0.85 5.19 -23.11
CA ASP A 307 -1.07 5.67 -24.48
C ASP A 307 0.13 6.40 -25.06
N PHE A 308 0.88 7.14 -24.24
CA PHE A 308 1.92 8.06 -24.69
C PHE A 308 3.34 7.53 -24.47
N PHE A 309 3.58 6.77 -23.39
CA PHE A 309 4.91 6.39 -22.92
C PHE A 309 4.91 4.94 -22.41
N PRO A 310 4.87 3.93 -23.28
CA PRO A 310 4.87 2.52 -22.86
C PRO A 310 6.10 2.13 -22.02
N GLU A 311 7.25 2.80 -22.22
CA GLU A 311 8.47 2.62 -21.42
C GLU A 311 8.34 3.13 -19.98
N SER A 312 7.43 4.09 -19.75
CA SER A 312 7.07 4.62 -18.43
C SER A 312 5.97 3.76 -17.80
N ALA A 313 4.91 3.48 -18.57
CA ALA A 313 3.76 2.70 -18.12
C ALA A 313 4.15 1.30 -17.61
N ILE A 314 5.05 0.62 -18.32
CA ILE A 314 5.51 -0.73 -17.95
C ILE A 314 6.08 -0.77 -16.53
N GLN A 315 6.75 0.30 -16.08
CA GLN A 315 7.40 0.34 -14.77
C GLN A 315 6.39 0.33 -13.61
N TYR A 316 5.23 0.98 -13.79
CA TYR A 316 4.15 0.97 -12.80
C TYR A 316 3.46 -0.39 -12.76
N TYR A 317 3.08 -0.93 -13.91
CA TYR A 317 2.44 -2.25 -13.96
C TYR A 317 3.35 -3.34 -13.44
N GLU A 318 4.64 -3.31 -13.80
CA GLU A 318 5.62 -4.29 -13.31
C GLU A 318 5.79 -4.21 -11.80
N ALA A 319 5.87 -3.02 -11.22
CA ALA A 319 5.91 -2.85 -9.77
C ALA A 319 4.67 -3.47 -9.10
N GLY A 320 3.46 -3.17 -9.60
CA GLY A 320 2.22 -3.75 -9.10
C GLY A 320 2.17 -5.28 -9.22
N VAL A 321 2.62 -5.85 -10.35
CA VAL A 321 2.73 -7.29 -10.54
C VAL A 321 3.71 -7.91 -9.54
N ARG A 322 4.95 -7.41 -9.46
CA ARG A 322 5.97 -8.00 -8.58
C ARG A 322 5.60 -7.88 -7.10
N ILE A 323 4.96 -6.79 -6.68
CA ILE A 323 4.49 -6.63 -5.31
C ILE A 323 3.35 -7.60 -5.01
N GLY A 324 2.38 -7.76 -5.91
CA GLY A 324 1.31 -8.74 -5.74
C GLY A 324 1.79 -10.20 -5.77
N GLU A 325 2.82 -10.50 -6.57
CA GLU A 325 3.44 -11.82 -6.63
C GLU A 325 4.11 -12.23 -5.31
N LEU A 326 4.42 -11.31 -4.39
CA LEU A 326 4.90 -11.68 -3.04
C LEU A 326 3.90 -12.57 -2.29
N SER A 327 2.61 -12.50 -2.63
CA SER A 327 1.54 -13.32 -2.05
C SER A 327 1.35 -14.67 -2.72
N LEU A 328 1.99 -14.88 -3.87
CA LEU A 328 1.83 -16.09 -4.66
C LEU A 328 3.09 -16.94 -4.54
N GLU A 329 2.93 -18.23 -4.30
CA GLU A 329 4.04 -19.17 -4.33
C GLU A 329 4.66 -19.25 -5.74
N GLU A 330 5.94 -19.64 -5.83
CA GLU A 330 6.71 -19.69 -7.09
C GLU A 330 6.02 -20.50 -8.21
N ASN A 331 5.19 -21.49 -7.83
CA ASN A 331 4.39 -22.30 -8.74
C ASN A 331 2.90 -22.27 -8.36
N PHE A 332 2.37 -21.09 -8.05
CA PHE A 332 0.97 -20.94 -7.66
C PHE A 332 0.03 -21.57 -8.71
N ILE A 333 -0.62 -22.67 -8.31
CA ILE A 333 -1.54 -23.44 -9.16
C ILE A 333 -3.01 -23.00 -8.99
N GLY A 334 -3.28 -22.10 -8.04
CA GLY A 334 -4.63 -21.61 -7.76
C GLY A 334 -5.13 -20.63 -8.81
N LEU A 335 -6.37 -20.18 -8.59
CA LEU A 335 -7.05 -19.19 -9.41
C LEU A 335 -7.18 -17.87 -8.67
N LEU A 336 -7.18 -16.78 -9.44
CA LEU A 336 -7.61 -15.45 -9.02
C LEU A 336 -8.78 -15.01 -9.91
N PRO A 337 -9.99 -15.54 -9.72
CA PRO A 337 -11.13 -15.18 -10.56
C PRO A 337 -11.47 -13.70 -10.46
N TRP A 338 -11.86 -13.09 -11.59
CA TRP A 338 -12.31 -11.68 -11.67
C TRP A 338 -13.56 -11.36 -10.81
N GLY A 339 -14.39 -12.37 -10.55
CA GLY A 339 -15.61 -12.25 -9.75
C GLY A 339 -15.34 -11.83 -8.31
N TRP A 340 -14.16 -12.17 -7.79
CA TRP A 340 -13.63 -11.68 -6.52
C TRP A 340 -12.99 -10.32 -6.77
N ILE A 341 -13.65 -9.25 -6.27
CA ILE A 341 -13.37 -7.87 -6.68
C ILE A 341 -11.93 -7.48 -6.31
N ASP A 342 -11.41 -8.02 -5.20
CA ASP A 342 -10.09 -7.66 -4.69
C ASP A 342 -8.93 -8.25 -5.51
N ASN A 343 -9.22 -9.19 -6.43
CA ASN A 343 -8.24 -9.68 -7.41
C ASN A 343 -8.01 -8.70 -8.57
N ARG A 344 -8.99 -7.81 -8.85
CA ARG A 344 -8.97 -6.95 -10.05
C ARG A 344 -7.74 -6.04 -10.12
N PRO A 345 -7.26 -5.41 -9.04
CA PRO A 345 -6.05 -4.60 -9.08
C PRO A 345 -4.82 -5.36 -9.61
N PHE A 346 -4.57 -6.57 -9.10
CA PHE A 346 -3.45 -7.41 -9.54
C PHE A 346 -3.62 -7.84 -11.02
N LEU A 347 -4.83 -8.30 -11.36
CA LEU A 347 -5.21 -8.71 -12.70
C LEU A 347 -5.08 -7.57 -13.74
N ARG A 348 -5.43 -6.34 -13.37
CA ARG A 348 -5.23 -5.13 -14.19
C ARG A 348 -3.76 -4.82 -14.39
N CYS A 349 -2.95 -4.91 -13.32
CA CYS A 349 -1.50 -4.74 -13.43
C CYS A 349 -0.89 -5.77 -14.39
N LEU A 350 -1.26 -7.05 -14.26
CA LEU A 350 -0.74 -8.12 -15.10
C LEU A 350 -1.13 -7.93 -16.58
N ARG A 351 -2.39 -7.54 -16.85
CA ARG A 351 -2.85 -7.19 -18.21
C ARG A 351 -2.07 -6.00 -18.78
N GLY A 352 -1.95 -4.92 -18.01
CA GLY A 352 -1.23 -3.71 -18.43
C GLY A 352 0.24 -3.96 -18.72
N TYR A 353 0.90 -4.78 -17.90
CA TYR A 353 2.28 -5.22 -18.10
C TYR A 353 2.44 -5.98 -19.43
N GLY A 354 1.58 -6.98 -19.68
CA GLY A 354 1.58 -7.75 -20.93
C GLY A 354 1.35 -6.88 -22.17
N LEU A 355 0.42 -5.92 -22.10
CA LEU A 355 0.17 -4.97 -23.19
C LEU A 355 1.37 -4.04 -23.44
N CYS A 356 2.04 -3.56 -22.38
CA CYS A 356 3.25 -2.76 -22.54
C CYS A 356 4.38 -3.57 -23.19
N LEU A 357 4.59 -4.82 -22.74
CA LEU A 357 5.56 -5.72 -23.36
C LEU A 357 5.27 -5.89 -24.86
N TRP A 358 3.99 -6.09 -25.23
CA TRP A 358 3.59 -6.19 -26.63
C TRP A 358 3.85 -4.90 -27.42
N ARG A 359 3.51 -3.73 -26.87
CA ARG A 359 3.81 -2.42 -27.47
C ARG A 359 5.31 -2.17 -27.67
N LEU A 360 6.14 -2.72 -26.78
CA LEU A 360 7.60 -2.66 -26.84
C LEU A 360 8.21 -3.79 -27.69
N ASN A 361 7.39 -4.57 -28.41
CA ASN A 361 7.78 -5.72 -29.24
C ASN A 361 8.53 -6.83 -28.47
N ARG A 362 8.29 -6.95 -27.15
CA ARG A 362 8.78 -8.03 -26.29
C ARG A 362 7.79 -9.20 -26.33
N PHE A 363 7.64 -9.80 -27.50
CA PHE A 363 6.55 -10.76 -27.82
C PHE A 363 6.54 -12.00 -26.93
N GLU A 364 7.70 -12.62 -26.70
CA GLU A 364 7.81 -13.84 -25.87
C GLU A 364 7.35 -13.57 -24.43
N GLU A 365 7.81 -12.46 -23.85
CA GLU A 365 7.45 -12.05 -22.49
C GLU A 365 5.97 -11.67 -22.39
N ALA A 366 5.44 -10.95 -23.40
CA ALA A 366 4.02 -10.61 -23.46
C ALA A 366 3.14 -11.87 -23.53
N ALA A 367 3.50 -12.84 -24.37
CA ALA A 367 2.79 -14.11 -24.48
C ALA A 367 2.79 -14.89 -23.15
N ALA A 368 3.94 -14.95 -22.47
CA ALA A 368 4.06 -15.60 -21.16
C ALA A 368 3.17 -14.93 -20.09
N VAL A 369 3.11 -13.60 -20.09
CA VAL A 369 2.22 -12.85 -19.18
C VAL A 369 0.75 -13.11 -19.47
N PHE A 370 0.35 -13.15 -20.75
CA PHE A 370 -1.04 -13.44 -21.13
C PHE A 370 -1.43 -14.89 -20.87
N ASP A 371 -0.55 -15.86 -21.14
CA ASP A 371 -0.78 -17.27 -20.78
C ASP A 371 -0.95 -17.40 -19.25
N ARG A 372 -0.14 -16.69 -18.46
CA ARG A 372 -0.30 -16.63 -16.99
C ARG A 372 -1.63 -16.00 -16.57
N LEU A 373 -2.06 -14.92 -17.22
CA LEU A 373 -3.34 -14.27 -16.93
C LEU A 373 -4.51 -15.24 -17.16
N LEU A 374 -4.50 -15.95 -18.29
CA LEU A 374 -5.52 -16.97 -18.62
C LEU A 374 -5.46 -18.17 -17.68
N TRP A 375 -4.27 -18.51 -17.18
CA TRP A 375 -4.13 -19.54 -16.16
C TRP A 375 -4.78 -19.13 -14.84
N LEU A 376 -4.58 -17.89 -14.39
CA LEU A 376 -5.12 -17.34 -13.14
C LEU A 376 -6.61 -17.01 -13.21
N ASN A 377 -7.08 -16.50 -14.35
CA ASN A 377 -8.47 -16.10 -14.58
C ASN A 377 -8.97 -16.61 -15.95
N PRO A 378 -9.28 -17.92 -16.08
CA PRO A 378 -9.68 -18.53 -17.35
C PRO A 378 -10.89 -17.93 -18.07
N PRO A 379 -11.93 -17.43 -17.37
CA PRO A 379 -13.03 -16.71 -18.04
C PRO A 379 -12.57 -15.48 -18.85
N ASP A 380 -11.37 -14.97 -18.57
CA ASP A 380 -10.70 -13.89 -19.28
C ASP A 380 -11.55 -12.63 -19.43
N ASN A 381 -12.08 -12.14 -18.31
CA ASN A 381 -12.80 -10.86 -18.26
C ASN A 381 -11.95 -9.67 -18.74
N GLN A 382 -10.63 -9.84 -18.82
CA GLN A 382 -9.66 -8.85 -19.28
C GLN A 382 -9.47 -8.86 -20.81
N GLY A 383 -9.92 -9.92 -21.48
CA GLY A 383 -9.94 -10.06 -22.94
C GLY A 383 -8.57 -10.29 -23.59
N VAL A 384 -7.58 -10.86 -22.88
CA VAL A 384 -6.26 -11.10 -23.50
C VAL A 384 -6.27 -12.23 -24.53
N ARG A 385 -7.26 -13.14 -24.48
CA ARG A 385 -7.44 -14.20 -25.48
C ARG A 385 -7.58 -13.66 -26.90
N PHE A 386 -8.15 -12.47 -27.06
CA PHE A 386 -8.38 -11.85 -28.37
C PHE A 386 -7.10 -11.34 -29.02
N VAL A 387 -6.04 -11.10 -28.24
CA VAL A 387 -4.75 -10.56 -28.73
C VAL A 387 -3.61 -11.56 -28.61
N LEU A 388 -3.79 -12.65 -27.87
CA LEU A 388 -2.75 -13.65 -27.61
C LEU A 388 -2.19 -14.28 -28.89
N HIS A 389 -3.06 -14.55 -29.88
CA HIS A 389 -2.63 -15.11 -31.15
C HIS A 389 -1.65 -14.17 -31.86
N ASP A 390 -2.03 -12.90 -32.03
CA ASP A 390 -1.22 -11.87 -32.68
C ASP A 390 0.14 -11.72 -32.01
N VAL A 391 0.16 -11.72 -30.68
CA VAL A 391 1.41 -11.64 -29.90
C VAL A 391 2.29 -12.87 -30.16
N LYS A 392 1.72 -14.08 -30.17
CA LYS A 392 2.45 -15.34 -30.41
C LYS A 392 3.04 -15.44 -31.82
N ILE A 393 2.43 -14.78 -32.80
CA ILE A 393 2.96 -14.70 -34.18
C ILE A 393 3.71 -13.39 -34.47
N CYS A 394 4.05 -12.63 -33.44
CA CYS A 394 4.84 -11.39 -33.49
C CYS A 394 4.24 -10.28 -34.37
N ILE A 395 2.91 -10.15 -34.41
CA ILE A 395 2.25 -9.00 -35.02
C ILE A 395 2.43 -7.79 -34.10
N PRO A 396 3.01 -6.67 -34.57
CA PRO A 396 3.15 -5.46 -33.75
C PRO A 396 1.82 -4.86 -33.32
N TRP A 397 1.79 -4.27 -32.13
CA TRP A 397 0.61 -3.59 -31.60
C TRP A 397 0.13 -2.45 -32.50
N LYS A 398 -1.19 -2.30 -32.61
CA LYS A 398 -1.88 -1.18 -33.30
C LYS A 398 -2.93 -0.61 -32.36
N ALA A 399 -3.12 0.71 -32.43
CA ALA A 399 -4.09 1.43 -31.59
C ALA A 399 -5.55 1.03 -31.82
N ASP A 400 -5.86 0.36 -32.94
CA ASP A 400 -7.23 0.06 -33.37
C ASP A 400 -7.75 -1.32 -32.91
N ASN A 401 -7.07 -1.99 -31.97
CA ASN A 401 -7.42 -3.35 -31.50
C ASN A 401 -8.13 -3.38 -30.13
N SER A 402 -8.70 -2.27 -29.66
CA SER A 402 -9.44 -2.24 -28.40
C SER A 402 -10.70 -1.37 -28.50
N ASP A 403 -11.79 -1.99 -28.95
CA ASP A 403 -13.16 -1.64 -28.60
C ASP A 403 -13.71 -2.70 -27.64
#